data_AF-A0A2G4IG32-F1
#
_entry.id   AF-A0A2G4IG32-F1
#
_cell.length_a   1.000
_cell.length_b   1.000
_cell.length_c   1.000
_cell.angle_alpha   90.00
_cell.angle_beta   90.00
_cell.angle_gamma   90.00
#
_symmetry.space_group_name_H-M   'P 1'
#
loop_
_entity.id
_entity.type
_entity.pdbx_description
1 polymer ?
#
loop_
_entity_poly.entity_id
_entity_poly.type
_entity_poly.pdbx_seq_one_letter_code
_entity_poly.pdbx_strand_id
1 'polypeptide(L)' 'MIKRRRYRRAADAYWIVDPDARLIERWLPDDERPQILTESISWQPAGRDESLTIVLSTLFREASGEAP' A
#
# COMPACT_ATOMS: atom_id res chain seq x y z
N MET A 1 -6.50 12.31 15.57
CA MET A 1 -6.76 12.61 14.14
C MET A 1 -5.75 13.60 13.56
N ILE A 2 -4.45 13.29 13.46
CA ILE A 2 -3.43 14.28 12.99
C ILE A 2 -2.51 13.75 11.88
N LYS A 3 -2.18 12.45 11.83
CA LYS A 3 -1.27 11.92 10.79
C LYS A 3 -1.86 11.94 9.37
N ARG A 4 -3.11 11.50 9.18
CA ARG A 4 -3.72 11.26 7.85
C ARG A 4 -3.79 12.51 6.97
N ARG A 5 -4.14 13.68 7.53
CA ARG A 5 -4.24 14.93 6.75
C ARG A 5 -2.89 15.44 6.24
N ARG A 6 -1.79 15.13 6.92
CA ARG A 6 -0.46 15.68 6.62
C ARG A 6 0.27 14.90 5.53
N TYR A 7 0.23 13.57 5.57
CA TYR A 7 0.91 12.74 4.58
C TYR A 7 0.20 12.68 3.24
N ARG A 8 -1.13 12.86 3.22
CA ARG A 8 -1.91 12.82 1.98
C ARG A 8 -1.51 13.86 0.93
N ARG A 9 -0.92 14.98 1.34
CA ARG A 9 -0.50 16.06 0.43
C ARG A 9 0.94 15.93 -0.09
N ALA A 10 1.72 15.00 0.46
CA ALA A 10 3.16 14.93 0.22
C ALA A 10 3.64 13.64 -0.47
N ALA A 11 2.75 12.67 -0.67
CA ALA A 11 3.09 11.36 -1.24
C ALA A 11 2.21 11.07 -2.46
N ASP A 12 2.83 10.51 -3.50
CA ASP A 12 2.15 10.09 -4.73
C ASP A 12 1.14 8.94 -4.48
N ALA A 13 1.34 8.19 -3.40
CA ALA A 13 0.38 7.22 -2.87
C ALA A 13 0.53 7.06 -1.35
N TYR A 14 -0.59 6.90 -0.65
CA TYR A 14 -0.66 6.62 0.78
C TYR A 14 -1.31 5.25 1.00
N TRP A 15 -0.63 4.35 1.71
CA TRP A 15 -1.11 3.00 1.97
C TRP A 15 -1.41 2.77 3.44
N ILE A 16 -2.52 2.10 3.72
CA ILE A 16 -2.84 1.54 5.03
C ILE A 16 -2.83 0.04 4.90
N VAL A 17 -2.00 -0.64 5.69
CA VAL A 17 -1.90 -2.09 5.71
C VAL A 17 -2.78 -2.64 6.82
N ASP A 18 -3.65 -3.59 6.49
CA ASP A 18 -4.44 -4.37 7.44
C ASP A 18 -3.98 -5.83 7.39
N PRO A 19 -3.11 -6.26 8.32
CA PRO A 19 -2.59 -7.63 8.35
C PRO A 19 -3.64 -8.67 8.75
N ASP A 20 -4.64 -8.29 9.55
CA ASP A 20 -5.69 -9.21 10.01
C ASP A 20 -6.63 -9.56 8.84
N ALA A 21 -7.02 -8.56 8.05
CA ALA A 21 -7.81 -8.74 6.84
C ALA A 21 -6.96 -9.12 5.61
N ARG A 22 -5.62 -9.12 5.73
CA ARG A 22 -4.65 -9.38 4.66
C ARG A 22 -4.92 -8.53 3.40
N LEU A 23 -5.14 -7.24 3.59
CA LEU A 23 -5.39 -6.28 2.51
C LEU A 23 -4.64 -4.97 2.72
N ILE A 24 -4.54 -4.20 1.64
CA ILE A 24 -3.99 -2.85 1.68
C ILE A 24 -4.99 -1.88 1.07
N GLU A 25 -5.27 -0.79 1.79
CA GLU A 25 -6.01 0.34 1.27
C GLU A 25 -5.03 1.35 0.65
N ARG A 26 -5.15 1.58 -0.66
CA ARG A 26 -4.39 2.60 -1.36
C ARG A 26 -5.22 3.87 -1.56
N TRP A 27 -4.64 4.99 -1.17
CA TRP A 27 -5.19 6.33 -1.33
C TRP A 27 -4.26 7.17 -2.19
N LEU A 28 -4.72 7.61 -3.35
CA LEU A 28 -4.07 8.65 -4.14
C LEU A 28 -4.48 10.05 -3.62
N PRO A 29 -3.74 11.11 -4.00
CA PRO A 29 -4.03 12.47 -3.56
C PRO A 29 -5.49 12.89 -3.81
N ASP A 30 -6.05 12.53 -4.98
CA ASP A 30 -7.37 12.96 -5.44
C ASP A 30 -8.50 11.94 -5.16
N ASP A 31 -8.20 10.79 -4.56
CA ASP A 31 -9.20 9.75 -4.34
C ASP A 31 -10.28 10.18 -3.33
N GLU A 32 -11.56 9.93 -3.61
CA GLU A 32 -12.61 10.09 -2.59
C GLU A 32 -12.72 8.85 -1.68
N ARG A 33 -12.32 7.68 -2.19
CA ARG A 33 -12.37 6.37 -1.52
C ARG A 33 -11.10 5.59 -1.81
N PRO A 34 -10.66 4.71 -0.90
CA PRO A 34 -9.48 3.90 -1.16
C PRO A 34 -9.74 2.87 -2.23
N GLN A 35 -8.70 2.51 -2.96
CA GLN A 35 -8.65 1.25 -3.66
C GLN A 35 -8.24 0.14 -2.69
N ILE A 36 -9.03 -0.93 -2.63
CA ILE A 36 -8.70 -2.13 -1.85
C ILE A 36 -7.86 -3.06 -2.72
N LEU A 37 -6.68 -3.43 -2.23
CA LEU A 37 -5.74 -4.33 -2.88
C LEU A 37 -5.57 -5.59 -2.02
N THR A 38 -5.83 -6.76 -2.60
CA THR A 38 -5.74 -8.06 -1.92
C THR A 38 -4.71 -9.00 -2.54
N GLU A 39 -4.29 -8.74 -3.78
CA GLU A 39 -3.37 -9.62 -4.52
C GLU A 39 -1.96 -9.05 -4.57
N SER A 40 -1.82 -7.83 -5.09
CA SER A 40 -0.54 -7.16 -5.24
C SER A 40 -0.68 -5.64 -5.24
N ILE A 41 0.43 -4.96 -4.96
CA ILE A 41 0.59 -3.53 -5.20
C ILE A 41 1.60 -3.34 -6.33
N SER A 42 1.26 -2.49 -7.28
CA SER A 42 2.23 -1.91 -8.21
C SER A 42 2.35 -0.41 -7.97
N TRP A 43 3.58 0.07 -7.87
CA TRP A 43 3.92 1.47 -7.64
C TRP A 43 5.06 1.92 -8.53
N GLN A 44 4.83 3.01 -9.26
CA GLN A 44 5.85 3.71 -10.03
C GLN A 44 6.23 5.01 -9.31
N PRO A 45 7.43 5.14 -8.74
CA PRO A 45 7.90 6.39 -8.19
C PRO A 45 8.13 7.43 -9.28
N ALA A 46 7.81 8.70 -9.03
CA ALA A 46 8.14 9.78 -9.95
C ALA A 46 9.67 9.86 -10.16
N GLY A 47 10.12 9.89 -11.42
CA GLY A 47 11.54 9.95 -11.78
C GLY A 47 12.29 8.62 -11.74
N ARG A 48 11.57 7.49 -11.58
CA ARG A 48 12.12 6.15 -11.84
C ARG A 48 11.41 5.50 -13.01
N ASP A 49 12.16 4.74 -13.80
CA ASP A 49 11.63 3.93 -14.91
C ASP A 49 11.17 2.54 -14.44
N GLU A 50 11.62 2.09 -13.27
CA GLU A 50 11.26 0.77 -12.72
C GLU A 50 10.11 0.85 -11.72
N SER A 51 9.13 -0.04 -11.92
CA SER A 51 8.00 -0.23 -11.01
C SER A 51 8.35 -1.18 -9.87
N LEU A 52 7.98 -0.82 -8.65
CA LEU A 52 7.97 -1.74 -7.52
C LEU A 52 6.66 -2.53 -7.53
N THR A 53 6.75 -3.87 -7.57
CA THR A 53 5.60 -4.75 -7.38
C THR A 53 5.77 -5.60 -6.13
N ILE A 54 4.75 -5.61 -5.26
CA ILE A 54 4.72 -6.37 -4.01
C ILE A 54 3.54 -7.34 -4.07
N VAL A 55 3.79 -8.64 -3.92
CA VAL A 55 2.74 -9.67 -3.81
C VAL A 55 2.30 -9.77 -2.36
N LEU A 56 1.01 -9.54 -2.10
CA LEU A 56 0.50 -9.40 -0.73
C LEU A 56 0.50 -10.72 0.04
N SER A 57 0.22 -11.83 -0.63
CA SER A 57 0.26 -13.16 0.00
C SER A 57 1.65 -13.52 0.52
N THR A 58 2.71 -13.12 -0.20
CA THR A 58 4.10 -13.27 0.25
C THR A 58 4.42 -12.31 1.39
N LEU A 59 4.06 -11.03 1.23
CA LEU A 59 4.29 -10.01 2.25
C LEU A 59 3.70 -10.39 3.60
N PHE A 60 2.44 -10.82 3.64
CA PHE A 60 1.76 -11.17 4.90
C PHE A 60 2.31 -12.46 5.52
N ARG A 61 2.69 -13.43 4.69
CA ARG A 61 3.34 -14.67 5.15
C ARG A 61 4.69 -14.39 5.82
N GLU A 62 5.52 -13.57 5.18
CA GLU A 62 6.82 -13.17 5.73
C GLU A 62 6.66 -12.33 7.01
N ALA A 63 5.70 -11.40 7.01
CA ALA A 63 5.44 -10.54 8.16
C ALA A 63 4.85 -11.29 9.37
N SER A 64 4.09 -12.37 9.15
CA SER A 64 3.55 -13.21 10.23
C SER A 64 4.58 -14.20 10.81
N GLY A 65 5.73 -14.37 10.15
CA GLY A 65 6.72 -15.39 10.51
C GLY A 65 6.29 -16.81 10.14
N GLU A 66 5.27 -16.98 9.30
CA GLU A 66 4.92 -18.27 8.71
C GLU A 66 6.02 -18.64 7.69
N ALA A 67 6.97 -19.49 8.10
CA ALA A 67 7.94 -20.09 7.19
C ALA A 67 7.24 -20.85 6.03
N PRO A 68 7.88 -20.96 4.85
CA PRO A 68 7.27 -21.53 3.63
C PRO A 68 6.82 -22.99 3.78
#